data_AF-A0A497YLH8-F1
#
_entry.id   AF-A0A497YLH8-F1
#
_cell.length_a   1.000
_cell.length_b   1.000
_cell.length_c   1.000
_cell.angle_alpha   90.00
_cell.angle_beta   90.00
_cell.angle_gamma   90.00
#
_symmetry.space_group_name_H-M   'P 1'
#
loop_
_entity.id
_entity.type
_entity.pdbx_description
1 polymer ?
#
loop_
_entity_poly.entity_id
_entity_poly.type
_entity_poly.pdbx_seq_one_letter_code
_entity_poly.pdbx_strand_id
1 'polypeptide(L)' 'MKHRGRSKLAGGIIGLIAGVFAGAFLGLVIGGTFLGGLDIYENTGLEGYELAAYVGAVIGGGVGIVFGGRRRT' A
#
# COMPACT_ATOMS: atom_id res chain seq x y z
N MET A 1 -31.93 6.61 -3.99
CA MET A 1 -30.82 6.37 -3.03
C MET A 1 -29.82 5.26 -3.44
N LYS A 2 -30.15 4.35 -4.37
CA LYS A 2 -29.32 3.18 -4.75
C LYS A 2 -27.96 3.48 -5.44
N HIS A 3 -27.78 4.66 -6.04
CA HIS A 3 -26.54 5.01 -6.76
C HIS A 3 -25.38 5.50 -5.87
N ARG A 4 -25.65 6.06 -4.69
CA ARG A 4 -24.60 6.61 -3.80
C ARG A 4 -23.74 5.54 -3.12
N GLY A 5 -24.28 4.34 -2.91
CA GLY A 5 -23.52 3.23 -2.31
C GLY A 5 -22.48 2.64 -3.26
N ARG A 6 -22.84 2.48 -4.54
CA ARG A 6 -21.94 1.93 -5.57
C ARG A 6 -20.77 2.86 -5.88
N SER A 7 -20.99 4.18 -5.87
CA SER A 7 -19.93 5.16 -6.11
C SER A 7 -18.92 5.24 -4.94
N LYS A 8 -19.38 5.05 -3.70
CA LYS A 8 -18.49 4.95 -2.52
C LYS A 8 -17.66 3.67 -2.56
N LEU A 9 -18.27 2.54 -2.92
CA LEU A 9 -17.56 1.27 -3.07
C LEU A 9 -16.48 1.37 -4.15
N ALA A 10 -16.82 1.92 -5.31
CA ALA A 10 -15.87 2.13 -6.41
C ALA A 10 -14.72 3.07 -6.00
N GLY A 11 -15.01 4.16 -5.28
CA GLY A 11 -13.98 5.06 -4.75
C GLY A 11 -13.04 4.37 -3.75
N GLY A 12 -13.59 3.53 -2.88
CA GLY A 12 -12.80 2.72 -1.94
C GLY A 12 -11.91 1.69 -2.64
N ILE A 13 -12.42 1.00 -3.67
CA ILE A 13 -11.64 0.02 -4.45
C ILE A 13 -10.52 0.72 -5.23
N ILE A 14 -10.80 1.83 -5.89
CA ILE A 14 -9.77 2.60 -6.61
C ILE A 14 -8.72 3.13 -5.62
N GLY A 15 -9.17 3.63 -4.46
CA GLY A 15 -8.29 4.07 -3.38
C GLY A 15 -7.41 2.94 -2.86
N LEU A 16 -7.96 1.75 -2.63
CA LEU A 16 -7.21 0.56 -2.23
C LEU A 16 -6.14 0.21 -3.26
N ILE A 17 -6.52 0.07 -4.53
CA ILE A 17 -5.59 -0.30 -5.61
C ILE A 17 -4.46 0.73 -5.69
N ALA A 18 -4.81 2.02 -5.82
CA ALA A 18 -3.81 3.08 -5.91
C ALA A 18 -2.91 3.15 -4.67
N GLY A 19 -3.50 2.96 -3.49
CA GLY A 19 -2.78 2.94 -2.22
C GLY A 19 -1.81 1.78 -2.10
N VAL A 20 -2.21 0.57 -2.48
CA VAL A 20 -1.36 -0.62 -2.49
C VAL A 20 -0.17 -0.42 -3.42
N PHE A 21 -0.40 0.02 -4.66
CA PHE A 21 0.70 0.21 -5.61
C PHE A 21 1.63 1.36 -5.22
N ALA A 22 1.09 2.50 -4.78
CA ALA A 22 1.91 3.62 -4.33
C ALA A 22 2.70 3.29 -3.06
N GLY A 23 2.07 2.62 -2.09
CA GLY A 23 2.70 2.18 -0.86
C GLY A 23 3.78 1.14 -1.11
N ALA A 24 3.53 0.15 -1.96
CA ALA A 24 4.52 -0.86 -2.35
C ALA A 24 5.73 -0.23 -3.04
N PHE A 25 5.48 0.71 -3.98
CA PHE A 25 6.54 1.41 -4.68
C PHE A 25 7.42 2.23 -3.73
N LEU A 26 6.80 3.02 -2.84
CA LEU A 26 7.55 3.78 -1.83
C LEU A 26 8.30 2.85 -0.86
N GLY A 27 7.68 1.74 -0.46
CA GLY A 27 8.29 0.69 0.34
C GLY A 27 9.53 0.09 -0.33
N LEU A 28 9.46 -0.22 -1.63
CA LEU A 28 10.60 -0.69 -2.42
C LEU A 28 11.72 0.35 -2.48
N VAL A 29 11.39 1.62 -2.74
CA VAL A 29 12.40 2.68 -2.84
C VAL A 29 13.10 2.87 -1.49
N ILE A 30 12.34 2.96 -0.40
CA ILE A 30 12.89 3.14 0.95
C ILE A 30 13.67 1.90 1.38
N GLY A 31 13.08 0.71 1.21
CA GLY A 31 13.71 -0.55 1.57
C GLY A 31 14.96 -0.85 0.75
N GLY A 32 14.95 -0.59 -0.56
CA GLY A 32 16.13 -0.73 -1.41
C GLY A 32 17.24 0.25 -1.02
N THR A 33 16.89 1.49 -0.67
CA THR A 33 17.86 2.52 -0.29
C THR A 33 18.47 2.29 1.09
N PHE A 34 17.67 1.88 2.08
CA PHE A 34 18.11 1.83 3.48
C PHE A 34 18.29 0.42 4.03
N LEU A 35 17.59 -0.58 3.49
CA LEU A 35 17.59 -1.96 3.98
C LEU A 35 18.24 -2.95 2.99
N GLY A 36 18.52 -2.55 1.75
CA GLY A 36 19.13 -3.42 0.74
C GLY A 36 20.57 -3.82 1.04
N GLY A 37 21.25 -3.08 1.92
CA GLY A 37 22.59 -3.43 2.41
C GLY A 37 22.59 -4.23 3.74
N LEU A 38 21.42 -4.56 4.28
CA LEU A 38 21.29 -5.32 5.52
C LEU A 38 21.03 -6.79 5.19
N ASP A 39 21.73 -7.70 5.89
CA ASP A 39 21.62 -9.14 5.71
C ASP A 39 20.37 -9.70 6.43
N ILE A 40 19.20 -9.18 6.04
CA ILE A 40 17.90 -9.52 6.65
C ILE A 40 17.43 -10.90 6.15
N TYR A 41 17.88 -11.30 4.97
CA TYR A 41 17.49 -12.54 4.31
C TYR A 41 17.75 -13.78 5.18
N GLU A 42 18.85 -13.80 5.92
CA GLU A 42 19.23 -14.94 6.76
C GLU A 42 18.21 -15.26 7.86
N ASN A 43 17.47 -14.25 8.33
CA ASN A 43 16.47 -14.43 9.41
C ASN A 43 15.03 -14.54 8.90
N THR A 44 14.71 -13.98 7.74
CA THR A 44 13.33 -13.86 7.25
C THR A 44 13.06 -14.60 5.95
N GLY A 45 14.10 -14.99 5.21
CA GLY A 45 14.01 -15.53 3.85
C GLY A 45 13.53 -14.51 2.80
N LEU A 46 13.48 -13.23 3.15
CA LEU A 46 13.08 -12.12 2.28
C LEU A 46 14.13 -11.02 2.34
N GLU A 47 14.42 -10.39 1.21
CA GLU A 47 15.30 -9.23 1.21
C GLU A 47 14.63 -8.02 1.90
N GLY A 48 15.44 -7.15 2.48
CA GLY A 48 14.95 -5.98 3.22
C GLY A 48 14.04 -5.06 2.38
N TYR A 49 14.32 -4.94 1.08
CA TYR A 49 13.48 -4.18 0.17
C TYR A 49 12.15 -4.86 -0.14
N GLU A 50 12.12 -6.19 -0.22
CA GLU A 50 10.88 -6.96 -0.45
C GLU A 50 9.96 -6.84 0.75
N LEU A 51 10.52 -6.99 1.96
CA LEU A 51 9.77 -6.82 3.19
C LEU A 51 9.18 -5.40 3.30
N ALA A 52 9.98 -4.38 3.01
CA ALA A 52 9.52 -2.99 3.00
C ALA A 52 8.44 -2.73 1.95
N ALA A 53 8.52 -3.38 0.78
CA ALA A 53 7.48 -3.31 -0.25
C ALA A 53 6.15 -3.86 0.27
N TYR A 54 6.15 -5.02 0.91
CA TYR A 54 4.94 -5.63 1.45
C TYR A 54 4.33 -4.79 2.57
N VAL A 55 5.16 -4.30 3.50
CA VAL A 55 4.70 -3.40 4.57
C VAL A 55 4.12 -2.12 3.98
N GLY A 56 4.81 -1.52 3.00
CA GLY A 56 4.36 -0.34 2.28
C GLY A 56 3.02 -0.56 1.59
N ALA A 57 2.83 -1.71 0.93
CA ALA A 57 1.59 -2.08 0.27
C ALA A 57 0.39 -2.15 1.24
N VAL A 58 0.59 -2.76 2.41
CA VAL A 58 -0.44 -2.89 3.45
C VAL A 58 -0.83 -1.52 4.00
N ILE A 59 0.16 -0.69 4.37
CA ILE A 59 -0.08 0.65 4.90
C ILE A 59 -0.76 1.52 3.83
N GLY A 60 -0.21 1.53 2.61
CA GLY A 60 -0.72 2.30 1.49
C GLY A 60 -2.14 1.90 1.13
N GLY A 61 -2.46 0.61 1.11
CA GLY A 61 -3.81 0.10 0.89
C GLY A 61 -4.80 0.55 1.97
N GLY A 62 -4.41 0.48 3.24
CA GLY A 62 -5.22 0.96 4.36
C GLY A 62 -5.53 2.46 4.26
N VAL A 63 -4.51 3.28 3.99
CA VAL A 63 -4.65 4.71 3.73
C VAL A 63 -5.56 4.95 2.51
N GLY A 64 -5.32 4.22 1.44
CA GLY A 64 -6.07 4.28 0.19
C GLY A 64 -7.57 4.03 0.35
N ILE A 65 -7.96 3.03 1.14
CA ILE A 65 -9.37 2.75 1.48
C ILE A 65 -9.98 3.95 2.22
N VAL A 66 -9.28 4.47 3.24
CA VAL A 66 -9.78 5.57 4.08
C VAL A 66 -10.02 6.83 3.25
N PHE A 67 -9.05 7.22 2.42
CA PHE A 67 -9.18 8.43 1.59
C PHE A 67 -10.11 8.24 0.39
N GLY A 68 -10.09 7.06 -0.23
CA GLY A 68 -10.98 6.70 -1.34
C GLY A 68 -12.46 6.67 -0.93
N GLY A 69 -12.75 6.22 0.29
CA GLY A 69 -14.11 6.24 0.85
C GLY A 69 -14.57 7.63 1.34
N ARG A 70 -13.64 8.52 1.71
CA ARG A 70 -13.95 9.87 2.22
C ARG A 70 -14.18 10.94 1.14
N ARG A 71 -13.66 10.77 -0.09
CA ARG A 71 -13.67 11.81 -1.15
C ARG A 71 -15.05 12.23 -1.71
N ARG A 72 -16.19 11.90 -1.06
CA ARG A 72 -17.55 12.32 -1.50
C ARG A 72 -18.54 12.49 -0.32
N THR A 73 -18.22 13.34 0.64
CA THR A 73 -19.21 14.07 1.46
C THR A 73 -19.12 15.54 1.11
#